data_AF-A0A7J2LT75-F1
#
_entry.id   AF-A0A7J2LT75-F1
#
_cell.length_a   1.000
_cell.length_b   1.000
_cell.length_c   1.000
_cell.angle_alpha   90.00
_cell.angle_beta   90.00
_cell.angle_gamma   90.00
#
_symmetry.space_group_name_H-M   'P 1'
#
loop_
_entity.id
_entity.type
_entity.pdbx_description
1 polymer ?
#
loop_
_entity_poly.entity_id
_entity_poly.type
_entity_poly.pdbx_seq_one_letter_code
_entity_poly.pdbx_strand_id
1 'polypeptide(L)'
;MFRCIKILGEVLERLDSASRSGHSPFATLIAKEKDKKQTIQLAVDAHNPGVYCLNVPELTLEVYREVRRLLSQKCGEKFVADKPPSDRSFGYLTVTVTRDDVIDLVISLLEKMGFSTDLILMLEEFTE
;
A
#
# COMPACT_ATOMS: atom_id res chain seq x y z
N MET A 1 -2.55 -14.22 9.73
CA MET A 1 -3.02 -12.81 9.78
C MET A 1 -2.13 -11.88 10.60
N PHE A 2 -1.84 -12.19 11.88
CA PHE A 2 -1.14 -11.28 12.81
C PHE A 2 0.25 -10.79 12.38
N ARG A 3 1.01 -11.60 11.64
CA ARG A 3 2.38 -11.24 11.24
C ARG A 3 2.44 -10.15 10.16
N CYS A 4 1.49 -10.16 9.22
CA CYS A 4 1.38 -9.15 8.17
C CYS A 4 0.95 -7.80 8.74
N ILE A 5 -0.09 -7.80 9.59
CA ILE A 5 -0.58 -6.59 10.29
C ILE A 5 0.54 -5.94 11.10
N LYS A 6 1.30 -6.74 11.86
CA LYS A 6 2.40 -6.22 12.68
C LYS A 6 3.46 -5.50 11.84
N ILE A 7 3.91 -6.12 10.74
CA ILE A 7 4.94 -5.53 9.88
C ILE A 7 4.42 -4.26 9.19
N LEU A 8 3.18 -4.26 8.70
CA LEU A 8 2.57 -3.07 8.12
C LEU A 8 2.46 -1.93 9.13
N GLY A 9 2.03 -2.23 10.36
CA GLY A 9 1.95 -1.24 11.43
C GLY A 9 3.30 -0.60 11.76
N GLU A 10 4.34 -1.42 11.94
CA GLU A 10 5.71 -0.94 12.21
C GLU A 10 6.26 -0.08 11.06
N VAL A 11 6.00 -0.47 9.80
CA VAL A 11 6.46 0.27 8.62
C VAL A 11 5.74 1.61 8.50
N LEU A 12 4.41 1.63 8.65
CA LEU A 12 3.63 2.86 8.57
C LEU A 12 3.98 3.84 9.69
N GLU A 13 4.24 3.36 10.91
CA GLU A 13 4.70 4.21 12.01
C GLU A 13 6.06 4.87 11.69
N ARG A 14 6.99 4.12 11.11
CA ARG A 14 8.28 4.65 10.68
C ARG A 14 8.13 5.66 9.54
N LEU A 15 7.29 5.39 8.55
CA LEU A 15 6.99 6.32 7.46
C LEU A 15 6.36 7.62 7.99
N ASP A 16 5.38 7.54 8.88
CA ASP A 16 4.76 8.72 9.48
C ASP A 16 5.77 9.56 10.28
N SER A 17 6.67 8.89 11.00
CA SER A 17 7.72 9.57 11.77
C SER A 17 8.72 10.30 10.85
N ALA A 18 9.16 9.67 9.76
CA ALA A 18 10.08 10.27 8.81
C ALA A 18 9.43 11.43 8.02
N SER A 19 8.14 11.30 7.67
CA SER A 19 7.37 12.36 7.00
C SER A 19 7.33 13.65 7.81
N ARG A 20 7.17 13.56 9.14
CA ARG A 20 7.15 14.72 10.04
C ARG A 20 8.48 15.48 10.09
N SER A 21 9.57 14.86 9.67
CA SER A 21 10.89 15.50 9.56
C SER A 21 11.07 16.27 8.25
N GLY A 22 10.03 16.35 7.41
CA GLY A 22 10.04 17.10 6.15
C GLY A 22 10.54 16.29 4.94
N HIS A 23 10.75 15.00 5.11
CA HIS A 23 11.13 14.08 4.05
C HIS A 23 9.90 13.36 3.47
N SER A 24 9.97 12.88 2.22
CA SER A 24 8.91 12.07 1.61
C SER A 24 9.33 10.60 1.64
N PRO A 25 9.16 9.91 2.79
CA PRO A 25 9.68 8.57 2.96
C PRO A 25 8.88 7.57 2.15
N PHE A 26 9.53 6.47 1.79
CA PHE A 26 8.87 5.33 1.19
C PHE A 26 9.45 4.01 1.69
N ALA A 27 8.62 2.97 1.62
CA ALA A 27 8.96 1.61 1.96
C ALA A 27 8.55 0.68 0.82
N THR A 28 9.43 -0.25 0.46
CA THR A 28 9.12 -1.35 -0.45
C THR A 28 8.95 -2.62 0.38
N LEU A 29 7.79 -3.25 0.25
CA LEU A 29 7.40 -4.49 0.90
C LEU A 29 7.29 -5.61 -0.12
N ILE A 30 7.72 -6.81 0.26
CA ILE A 30 7.50 -8.04 -0.48
C ILE A 30 6.53 -8.92 0.28
N ALA A 31 5.37 -9.17 -0.32
CA ALA A 31 4.51 -10.28 0.05
C ALA A 31 4.99 -11.55 -0.67
N LYS A 32 5.25 -12.61 0.08
CA LYS A 32 5.68 -13.90 -0.45
C LYS A 32 4.85 -15.04 0.11
N GLU A 33 4.37 -15.91 -0.77
CA GLU A 33 3.63 -17.11 -0.42
C GLU A 33 3.92 -18.22 -1.43
N LYS A 34 4.55 -19.32 -0.99
CA LYS A 34 4.95 -20.44 -1.87
C LYS A 34 5.70 -19.90 -3.11
N ASP A 35 5.10 -20.07 -4.29
CA ASP A 35 5.63 -19.66 -5.60
C ASP A 35 5.19 -18.25 -6.03
N LYS A 36 4.39 -17.55 -5.20
CA LYS A 36 3.90 -16.20 -5.45
C LYS A 36 4.79 -15.17 -4.75
N LYS A 37 5.09 -14.09 -5.46
CA LYS A 37 5.77 -12.90 -4.93
C LYS A 37 5.01 -11.67 -5.44
N GLN A 38 4.74 -10.71 -4.57
CA GLN A 38 4.19 -9.42 -4.93
C GLN A 38 4.97 -8.32 -4.21
N THR A 39 5.37 -7.30 -4.96
CA THR A 39 5.97 -6.09 -4.41
C THR A 39 4.89 -5.04 -4.17
N ILE A 40 4.98 -4.33 -3.06
CA ILE A 40 4.08 -3.23 -2.69
C ILE A 40 4.96 -2.08 -2.20
N GLN A 41 4.77 -0.89 -2.75
CA GLN A 41 5.43 0.32 -2.30
C GLN A 41 4.43 1.22 -1.57
N LEU A 42 4.83 1.69 -0.40
CA LEU A 42 4.09 2.62 0.44
C LEU A 42 4.92 3.89 0.61
N ALA A 43 4.34 5.05 0.35
CA ALA A 43 4.97 6.33 0.63
C ALA A 43 4.03 7.26 1.40
N VAL A 44 4.59 8.19 2.17
CA VAL A 44 3.84 9.21 2.92
C VAL A 44 4.29 10.59 2.45
N ASP A 45 3.33 11.46 2.15
CA ASP A 45 3.64 12.85 1.76
C ASP A 45 4.23 13.61 2.96
N ALA A 46 5.40 14.22 2.78
CA ALA A 46 6.05 15.08 3.76
C ALA A 46 5.19 16.30 4.15
N HIS A 47 4.47 16.85 3.18
CA HIS A 47 3.74 18.11 3.33
C HIS A 47 2.33 17.89 3.85
N ASN A 48 1.81 16.66 3.71
CA ASN A 48 0.48 16.28 4.15
C ASN A 48 0.54 14.94 4.90
N PRO A 49 1.01 14.92 6.16
CA PRO A 49 0.98 13.72 7.00
C PRO A 49 -0.44 13.13 7.03
N GLY A 50 -0.57 11.84 6.72
CA GLY A 50 -1.86 11.15 6.52
C GLY A 50 -2.30 11.00 5.05
N VAL A 51 -1.50 11.52 4.10
CA VAL A 51 -1.62 11.17 2.68
C VAL A 51 -0.66 10.03 2.38
N TYR A 52 -1.23 8.88 2.02
CA TYR A 52 -0.50 7.67 1.68
C TYR A 52 -0.57 7.41 0.18
N CYS A 53 0.57 7.06 -0.42
CA CYS A 53 0.65 6.57 -1.79
C CYS A 53 0.91 5.07 -1.76
N LEU A 54 0.01 4.31 -2.37
CA LEU A 54 0.15 2.88 -2.60
C LEU A 54 0.47 2.65 -4.07
N ASN A 55 1.64 2.09 -4.34
CA ASN A 55 2.06 1.65 -5.67
C ASN A 55 2.27 0.14 -5.67
N VAL A 56 1.69 -0.55 -6.65
CA VAL A 56 1.71 -2.00 -6.76
C VAL A 56 2.17 -2.36 -8.17
N PRO A 57 3.43 -2.76 -8.36
CA PRO A 57 3.91 -3.25 -9.65
C PRO A 57 3.09 -4.44 -10.14
N GLU A 58 2.89 -4.55 -11.45
CA GLU A 58 2.18 -5.66 -12.10
C GLU A 58 0.69 -5.80 -11.70
N LEU A 59 0.11 -4.74 -11.11
CA LEU A 59 -1.31 -4.67 -10.84
C LEU A 59 -2.10 -4.73 -12.15
N THR A 60 -2.98 -5.72 -12.30
CA THR A 60 -3.89 -5.78 -13.45
C THR A 60 -4.96 -4.70 -13.34
N LEU A 61 -5.53 -4.28 -14.47
CA LEU A 61 -6.61 -3.29 -14.49
C LEU A 61 -7.85 -3.76 -13.69
N GLU A 62 -8.09 -5.07 -13.67
CA GLU A 62 -9.16 -5.70 -12.89
C GLU A 62 -8.93 -5.53 -11.39
N VAL A 63 -7.75 -5.92 -10.89
CA VAL A 63 -7.40 -5.77 -9.47
C VAL A 63 -7.37 -4.30 -9.08
N TYR A 64 -6.85 -3.41 -9.92
CA TYR A 64 -6.90 -1.96 -9.67
C TYR A 64 -8.33 -1.46 -9.46
N ARG A 65 -9.27 -1.83 -10.33
CA ARG A 65 -10.67 -1.40 -10.23
C ARG A 65 -11.30 -1.92 -8.95
N GLU A 66 -11.02 -3.16 -8.55
CA GLU A 66 -11.51 -3.71 -7.29
C GLU A 66 -10.94 -2.97 -6.07
N VAL A 67 -9.62 -2.71 -6.05
CA VAL A 67 -8.93 -2.02 -4.96
C VAL A 67 -9.41 -0.59 -4.84
N ARG A 68 -9.54 0.12 -5.96
CA ARG A 68 -10.14 1.46 -6.02
C ARG A 68 -11.56 1.45 -5.46
N ARG A 69 -12.38 0.46 -5.83
CA ARG A 69 -13.75 0.33 -5.31
C ARG A 69 -13.76 0.06 -3.80
N LEU A 70 -12.88 -0.81 -3.30
CA LEU A 70 -12.74 -1.09 -1.86
C LEU A 70 -12.33 0.16 -1.08
N LEU A 71 -11.40 0.95 -1.61
CA LEU A 71 -11.01 2.24 -1.06
C LEU A 71 -12.19 3.21 -1.01
N SER A 72 -12.91 3.37 -2.12
CA SER A 72 -14.11 4.22 -2.16
C SER A 72 -15.15 3.80 -1.13
N GLN A 73 -15.31 2.49 -0.90
CA GLN A 73 -16.29 1.97 0.06
C GLN A 73 -15.87 2.18 1.52
N LYS A 74 -14.58 1.97 1.84
CA LYS A 74 -14.07 2.12 3.22
C LYS A 74 -13.83 3.57 3.61
N CYS A 75 -13.26 4.35 2.71
CA CYS A 75 -12.72 5.69 2.99
C CYS A 75 -13.55 6.83 2.39
N GLY A 76 -14.58 6.50 1.59
CA GLY A 76 -15.28 7.46 0.72
C GLY A 76 -14.46 7.82 -0.53
N GLU A 77 -14.97 8.72 -1.36
CA GLU A 77 -14.27 9.21 -2.57
C GLU A 77 -13.21 10.28 -2.26
N LYS A 78 -12.31 10.01 -1.29
CA LYS A 78 -11.21 10.92 -0.91
C LYS A 78 -9.89 10.50 -1.55
N PHE A 79 -9.85 10.55 -2.89
CA PHE A 79 -8.61 10.36 -3.64
C PHE A 79 -7.91 11.70 -3.83
N VAL A 80 -6.60 11.73 -3.56
CA VAL A 80 -5.74 12.88 -3.88
C VAL A 80 -5.27 12.79 -5.33
N ALA A 81 -4.93 11.57 -5.77
CA ALA A 81 -4.61 11.25 -7.15
C ALA A 81 -4.76 9.74 -7.37
N ASP A 82 -5.32 9.32 -8.50
CA ASP A 82 -5.35 7.92 -8.90
C ASP A 82 -4.97 7.77 -10.37
N LYS A 83 -4.18 6.73 -10.67
CA LYS A 83 -3.82 6.38 -12.05
C LYS A 83 -3.97 4.87 -12.24
N PRO A 84 -4.87 4.42 -13.13
CA PRO A 84 -4.99 3.00 -13.46
C PRO A 84 -3.70 2.48 -14.11
N PRO A 85 -3.34 1.21 -13.87
CA PRO A 85 -2.24 0.57 -14.58
C PRO A 85 -2.57 0.49 -16.08
N SER A 86 -1.56 0.71 -16.91
CA SER A 86 -1.63 0.53 -18.36
C SER A 86 -0.47 -0.34 -18.84
N ASP A 87 -0.55 -0.87 -20.06
CA ASP A 87 0.48 -1.75 -20.63
C ASP A 87 1.90 -1.16 -20.63
N ARG A 88 2.04 0.15 -20.40
CA ARG A 88 3.32 0.89 -20.39
C ARG A 88 3.58 1.67 -19.10
N SER A 89 2.69 1.64 -18.11
CA SER A 89 2.91 2.36 -16.86
C SER A 89 2.27 1.70 -15.65
N PHE A 90 2.98 1.75 -14.53
CA PHE A 90 2.49 1.30 -13.24
C PHE A 90 1.31 2.16 -12.76
N GLY A 91 0.34 1.51 -12.13
CA GLY A 91 -0.80 2.18 -11.51
C GLY A 91 -0.47 2.58 -10.07
N TYR A 92 -1.01 3.70 -9.62
CA TYR A 92 -0.85 4.17 -8.24
C TYR A 92 -2.16 4.75 -7.70
N LEU A 93 -2.28 4.72 -6.37
CA LEU A 93 -3.41 5.26 -5.62
C LEU A 93 -2.86 6.12 -4.48
N THR A 94 -3.17 7.42 -4.52
CA THR A 94 -2.85 8.36 -3.43
C THR A 94 -4.14 8.76 -2.72
N VAL A 95 -4.19 8.48 -1.42
CA VAL A 95 -5.40 8.61 -0.61
C VAL A 95 -5.11 9.31 0.72
N THR A 96 -6.07 10.09 1.20
CA THR A 96 -6.01 10.71 2.54
C THR A 96 -6.80 9.84 3.52
N VAL A 97 -6.10 9.02 4.30
CA VAL A 97 -6.69 7.97 5.14
C VAL A 97 -5.89 7.76 6.41
N THR A 98 -6.41 6.97 7.36
CA THR A 98 -5.67 6.60 8.56
C THR A 98 -4.72 5.42 8.30
N ARG A 99 -3.77 5.17 9.20
CA ARG A 99 -2.88 3.99 9.14
C ARG A 99 -3.67 2.68 9.06
N ASP A 100 -4.73 2.56 9.86
CA ASP A 100 -5.55 1.35 9.91
C ASP A 100 -6.23 1.10 8.56
N ASP A 101 -6.70 2.16 7.90
CA ASP A 101 -7.27 2.07 6.55
C ASP A 101 -6.24 1.56 5.51
N VAL A 102 -4.98 1.98 5.62
CA VAL A 102 -3.89 1.51 4.73
C VAL A 102 -3.56 0.04 4.99
N ILE A 103 -3.50 -0.37 6.26
CA ILE A 103 -3.26 -1.78 6.62
C ILE A 103 -4.36 -2.66 6.02
N ASP A 104 -5.61 -2.28 6.26
CA ASP A 104 -6.80 -2.95 5.74
C ASP A 104 -6.80 -3.04 4.22
N LEU A 105 -6.40 -1.95 3.55
CA LEU A 105 -6.29 -1.87 2.10
C LEU A 105 -5.25 -2.86 1.56
N VAL A 106 -4.03 -2.86 2.13
CA VAL A 106 -2.94 -3.72 1.67
C VAL A 106 -3.30 -5.19 1.88
N ILE A 107 -3.94 -5.54 2.99
CA ILE A 107 -4.42 -6.90 3.24
C ILE A 107 -5.48 -7.29 2.21
N SER A 108 -6.48 -6.44 2.00
CA SER A 108 -7.56 -6.72 1.05
C SER A 108 -7.02 -6.88 -0.38
N LEU A 109 -6.05 -6.03 -0.78
CA LEU A 109 -5.36 -6.15 -2.06
C LEU A 109 -4.68 -7.51 -2.20
N LEU A 110 -3.89 -7.93 -1.20
CA LEU A 110 -3.15 -9.18 -1.24
C LEU A 110 -4.11 -10.39 -1.32
N GLU A 111 -5.20 -10.37 -0.56
CA GLU A 111 -6.25 -11.40 -0.65
C GLU A 111 -6.88 -11.46 -2.04
N LYS A 112 -7.12 -10.31 -2.69
CA LYS A 112 -7.63 -10.24 -4.07
C LYS A 112 -6.63 -10.72 -5.12
N MET A 113 -5.35 -10.55 -4.86
CA MET A 113 -4.28 -11.15 -5.67
C MET A 113 -4.07 -12.64 -5.36
N GLY A 114 -4.90 -13.21 -4.48
CA GLY A 114 -4.92 -14.63 -4.15
C GLY A 114 -3.85 -15.06 -3.16
N PHE A 115 -3.29 -14.13 -2.37
CA PHE A 115 -2.45 -14.46 -1.23
C PHE A 115 -3.33 -14.85 -0.03
N SER A 116 -2.90 -15.80 0.78
CA SER A 116 -3.59 -16.12 2.03
C SER A 116 -3.18 -15.20 3.18
N THR A 117 -3.91 -15.31 4.28
CA THR A 117 -3.61 -14.62 5.54
C THR A 117 -2.27 -15.03 6.18
N ASP A 118 -1.65 -16.12 5.70
CA ASP A 118 -0.39 -16.65 6.22
C ASP A 118 0.82 -16.27 5.35
N LEU A 119 0.62 -15.36 4.38
CA LEU A 119 1.71 -14.78 3.61
C LEU A 119 2.79 -14.18 4.52
N ILE A 120 4.03 -14.24 4.04
CA ILE A 120 5.16 -13.57 4.68
C ILE A 120 5.28 -12.20 4.05
N LEU A 121 5.21 -11.15 4.86
CA LEU A 121 5.54 -9.80 4.45
C LEU A 121 6.98 -9.50 4.90
N MET A 122 7.79 -8.92 4.01
CA MET A 122 9.18 -8.54 4.29
C MET A 122 9.39 -7.10 3.86
N LEU A 123 10.07 -6.31 4.70
CA LEU A 123 10.56 -5.00 4.30
C LEU A 123 11.83 -5.20 3.46
N GLU A 124 11.77 -4.79 2.20
CA GLU A 124 12.89 -4.86 1.25
C GLU A 124 13.71 -3.57 1.28
N GLU A 125 13.04 -2.43 1.29
CA GLU A 125 13.66 -1.11 1.23
C GLU A 125 12.91 -0.13 2.11
N PHE A 126 13.63 0.80 2.72
CA PHE A 126 13.07 1.92 3.46
C PHE A 126 13.96 3.14 3.26
N THR A 127 13.36 4.24 2.83
CA THR A 127 14.02 5.53 2.68
C THR A 127 13.33 6.54 3.57
N GLU A 128 14.13 7.28 4.34
CA GLU A 128 13.69 8.35 5.25
C GLU A 128 13.50 9.67 4.51
#